data_AF-A0A936M895-F1
#
_entry.id   AF-A0A936M895-F1
#
_cell.length_a   1.000
_cell.length_b   1.000
_cell.length_c   1.000
_cell.angle_alpha   90.00
_cell.angle_beta   90.00
_cell.angle_gamma   90.00
#
_symmetry.space_group_name_H-M   'P 1'
#
loop_
_entity.id
_entity.type
_entity.pdbx_description
1 polymer ?
#
loop_
_entity_poly.entity_id
_entity_poly.type
_entity_poly.pdbx_seq_one_letter_code
_entity_poly.pdbx_strand_id
1 'polypeptide(L)'
;MPLEFLPGDYLVFQLESGFGILRILHRDDSTDGLIWHIAVYSDLFLDVESIENSDSWAHDLSVALPHVAMTNRSFESTQVAFLANIPLSSHELIPLEKWRSDPDRAVVDRSVRLMLGLR
;
A
#
# COMPACT_ATOMS: atom_id res chain seq x y z
N MET A 1 19.02 -5.19 -9.46
CA MET A 1 18.21 -4.05 -9.93
C MET A 1 17.18 -3.76 -8.84
N PRO A 2 16.95 -2.50 -8.43
CA PRO A 2 15.88 -2.24 -7.48
C PRO A 2 14.56 -2.69 -8.10
N LEU A 3 13.76 -3.42 -7.33
CA LEU A 3 12.44 -3.86 -7.77
C LEU A 3 11.58 -2.60 -7.91
N GLU A 4 11.12 -2.30 -9.12
CA GLU A 4 10.34 -1.09 -9.37
C GLU A 4 8.85 -1.43 -9.21
N PHE A 5 8.26 -1.10 -8.05
CA PHE A 5 6.87 -1.46 -7.76
C PHE A 5 5.88 -0.72 -8.66
N LEU A 6 4.93 -1.45 -9.24
CA LEU A 6 3.97 -0.96 -10.23
C LEU A 6 2.57 -0.78 -9.64
N PRO A 7 1.72 0.09 -10.21
CA PRO A 7 0.30 0.10 -9.91
C PRO A 7 -0.32 -1.30 -10.07
N GLY A 8 -1.12 -1.71 -9.08
CA GLY A 8 -1.68 -3.05 -8.99
C GLY A 8 -0.83 -4.04 -8.19
N ASP A 9 0.39 -3.68 -7.81
CA ASP A 9 1.19 -4.50 -6.91
C ASP A 9 0.56 -4.57 -5.53
N TYR A 10 0.36 -5.79 -5.06
CA TYR A 10 0.22 -6.09 -3.65
C TYR A 10 1.58 -6.37 -3.07
N LEU A 11 1.86 -5.74 -1.94
CA LEU A 11 3.09 -5.90 -1.18
C LEU A 11 2.77 -6.36 0.23
N VAL A 12 3.68 -7.17 0.79
CA VAL A 12 3.69 -7.56 2.19
C VAL A 12 4.66 -6.69 2.98
N PHE A 13 4.35 -6.42 4.24
CA PHE A 13 5.29 -5.81 5.19
C PHE A 13 5.23 -6.52 6.53
N GLN A 14 6.38 -6.63 7.20
CA GLN A 14 6.49 -7.31 8.48
C GLN A 14 6.03 -6.43 9.64
N LEU A 15 5.30 -7.05 10.55
CA LEU A 15 4.88 -6.57 11.87
C LEU A 15 5.42 -7.52 12.94
N GLU A 16 5.35 -7.12 14.22
CA GLU A 16 5.87 -7.95 15.33
C GLU A 16 5.25 -9.35 15.39
N SER A 17 3.97 -9.48 15.04
CA SER A 17 3.19 -10.71 15.17
C SER A 17 2.71 -11.30 13.84
N GLY A 18 3.20 -10.84 12.70
CA GLY A 18 2.78 -11.33 11.38
C GLY A 18 3.11 -10.38 10.22
N PHE A 19 2.37 -10.53 9.14
CA PHE A 19 2.52 -9.77 7.90
C PHE A 19 1.23 -9.03 7.57
N GLY A 20 1.37 -7.74 7.24
CA GLY A 20 0.29 -6.92 6.71
C GLY A 20 0.40 -6.79 5.19
N ILE A 21 -0.71 -6.38 4.56
CA ILE A 21 -0.81 -6.17 3.12
C ILE A 21 -1.03 -4.68 2.81
N LEU A 22 -0.37 -4.22 1.75
CA LEU A 22 -0.69 -2.96 1.10
C LEU A 22 -0.78 -3.15 -0.41
N ARG A 23 -1.44 -2.21 -1.08
CA ARG A 23 -1.59 -2.21 -2.53
C ARG A 23 -1.13 -0.88 -3.11
N ILE A 24 -0.34 -0.93 -4.19
CA ILE A 24 0.07 0.25 -4.95
C ILE A 24 -1.08 0.65 -5.87
N LEU A 25 -1.63 1.84 -5.67
CA LEU A 25 -2.67 2.43 -6.50
C LEU A 25 -2.05 3.23 -7.64
N HIS A 26 -1.00 3.99 -7.34
CA HIS A 26 -0.30 4.81 -8.31
C HIS A 26 1.05 5.28 -7.78
N ARG A 27 1.86 5.87 -8.66
CA ARG A 27 3.05 6.65 -8.29
C ARG A 27 3.05 7.96 -9.07
N ASP A 28 3.35 9.06 -8.41
CA ASP A 28 3.50 10.36 -9.05
C ASP A 28 4.94 10.84 -8.89
N ASP A 29 5.58 11.23 -10.00
CA ASP A 29 6.87 11.94 -9.97
C ASP A 29 6.61 13.41 -9.64
N SER A 30 6.97 13.83 -8.43
CA SER A 30 6.85 15.24 -8.00
C SER A 30 8.20 15.94 -8.02
N THR A 31 8.20 17.28 -7.91
CA THR A 31 9.41 18.08 -7.77
C THR A 31 10.26 17.70 -6.56
N ASP A 32 9.62 17.21 -5.50
CA ASP A 32 10.26 16.82 -4.23
C ASP A 32 10.57 15.31 -4.16
N GLY A 33 10.39 14.60 -5.28
CA GLY A 33 10.64 13.17 -5.42
C GLY A 33 9.40 12.33 -5.65
N LEU A 34 9.56 11.02 -5.55
CA LEU A 34 8.49 10.05 -5.82
C LEU A 34 7.44 10.06 -4.69
N ILE A 35 6.17 10.19 -5.08
CA ILE A 35 5.02 10.04 -4.19
C ILE A 35 4.36 8.70 -4.49
N TRP A 36 4.19 7.90 -3.43
CA TRP A 36 3.50 6.63 -3.51
C TRP A 36 2.04 6.80 -3.10
N HIS A 37 1.13 6.30 -3.93
CA HIS A 37 -0.28 6.21 -3.60
C HIS A 37 -0.61 4.75 -3.28
N ILE A 38 -1.00 4.49 -2.04
CA ILE A 38 -1.24 3.13 -1.58
C ILE A 38 -2.61 2.99 -0.89
N ALA A 39 -3.15 1.79 -0.92
CA ALA A 39 -4.17 1.32 0.01
C ALA A 39 -3.54 0.37 1.04
N VAL A 40 -4.09 0.33 2.25
CA VAL A 40 -3.61 -0.53 3.34
C VAL A 40 -4.77 -1.37 3.84
N TYR A 41 -4.52 -2.65 4.10
CA TYR A 41 -5.51 -3.60 4.58
C TYR A 41 -5.27 -3.93 6.06
N SER A 42 -6.34 -4.28 6.78
CA SER A 42 -6.28 -4.61 8.21
C SER A 42 -5.94 -6.07 8.50
N ASP A 43 -5.98 -6.92 7.47
CA ASP A 43 -5.75 -8.35 7.58
C ASP A 43 -4.28 -8.65 7.92
N LEU A 44 -4.09 -9.60 8.82
CA LEU A 44 -2.80 -10.05 9.29
C LEU A 44 -2.63 -11.53 9.03
N PHE A 45 -1.48 -11.89 8.49
CA PHE A 45 -1.12 -13.27 8.16
C PHE A 45 0.08 -13.71 8.97
N LEU A 46 0.13 -14.99 9.35
CA LEU A 46 1.23 -15.54 10.14
C LEU A 46 2.51 -15.70 9.30
N ASP A 47 2.34 -16.03 8.03
CA ASP A 47 3.41 -16.21 7.05
C ASP A 47 2.90 -15.85 5.64
N VAL A 48 3.84 -15.61 4.72
CA VAL A 48 3.56 -15.23 3.33
C VAL A 48 2.95 -16.39 2.53
N GLU A 49 3.37 -17.62 2.82
CA GLU A 49 2.90 -18.83 2.14
C GLU A 49 1.39 -19.04 2.34
N SER A 50 0.87 -18.73 3.52
CA SER A 50 -0.57 -18.75 3.84
C SER A 50 -1.38 -17.78 2.98
N ILE A 51 -0.78 -16.65 2.56
CA ILE A 51 -1.42 -15.69 1.67
C ILE A 51 -1.46 -16.25 0.25
N GLU A 52 -0.33 -16.71 -0.26
CA GLU A 52 -0.18 -17.19 -1.63
C GLU A 52 -1.04 -18.45 -1.92
N ASN A 53 -1.28 -19.29 -0.90
CA ASN A 53 -2.07 -20.51 -1.04
C ASN A 53 -3.60 -20.32 -1.03
N SER A 54 -4.09 -19.09 -0.86
CA SER A 54 -5.53 -18.81 -0.84
C SER A 54 -6.01 -18.21 -2.16
N ASP A 55 -6.80 -18.94 -2.95
CA ASP A 55 -7.25 -18.46 -4.27
C ASP A 55 -8.04 -17.14 -4.23
N SER A 56 -8.63 -16.76 -3.09
CA SER A 56 -9.46 -15.56 -2.93
C SER A 56 -8.85 -14.46 -2.07
N TRP A 57 -7.60 -14.61 -1.59
CA TRP A 57 -7.04 -13.71 -0.56
C TRP A 57 -7.18 -12.23 -0.91
N ALA A 58 -6.96 -11.85 -2.17
CA ALA A 58 -7.01 -10.46 -2.62
C ALA A 58 -8.42 -9.85 -2.64
N HIS A 59 -9.47 -10.68 -2.77
CA HIS A 59 -10.87 -10.24 -2.82
C HIS A 59 -11.49 -10.11 -1.43
N ASP A 60 -10.96 -10.83 -0.45
CA ASP A 60 -11.51 -10.90 0.91
C ASP A 60 -10.87 -9.91 1.89
N LEU A 61 -9.88 -9.12 1.44
CA LEU A 61 -9.18 -8.17 2.30
C LEU A 61 -10.08 -7.02 2.76
N SER A 62 -10.01 -6.73 4.05
CA SER A 62 -10.65 -5.59 4.69
C SER A 62 -9.76 -4.34 4.58
N VAL A 63 -10.27 -3.29 3.94
CA VAL A 63 -9.55 -2.03 3.75
C VAL A 63 -9.48 -1.25 5.06
N ALA A 64 -8.25 -1.00 5.55
CA ALA A 64 -7.99 -0.15 6.72
C ALA A 64 -7.84 1.33 6.32
N LEU A 65 -7.03 1.59 5.29
CA LEU A 65 -6.84 2.93 4.71
C LEU A 65 -7.07 2.83 3.20
N PRO A 66 -8.17 3.40 2.67
CA PRO A 66 -8.52 3.26 1.26
C PRO A 66 -7.58 4.02 0.32
N HIS A 67 -6.91 5.04 0.82
CA HIS A 67 -5.84 5.74 0.12
C HIS A 67 -4.97 6.51 1.10
N VAL A 68 -3.67 6.50 0.83
CA VAL A 68 -2.68 7.40 1.40
C VAL A 68 -1.69 7.80 0.31
N ALA A 69 -1.41 9.10 0.20
CA ALA A 69 -0.25 9.62 -0.54
C ALA A 69 0.92 9.78 0.43
N MET A 70 2.07 9.17 0.14
CA MET A 70 3.24 9.23 1.02
C MET A 70 4.56 9.48 0.28
N THR A 71 5.52 10.07 0.98
CA THR A 71 6.87 10.30 0.45
C THR A 71 7.58 8.98 0.15
N ASN A 72 8.54 9.00 -0.77
CA ASN A 72 9.40 7.85 -1.05
C ASN A 72 10.10 7.32 0.22
N ARG A 73 10.64 8.22 1.03
CA ARG A 73 11.33 7.87 2.28
C ARG A 73 10.41 7.10 3.24
N SER A 74 9.17 7.55 3.39
CA SER A 74 8.19 6.91 4.26
C SER A 74 7.78 5.53 3.76
N PHE A 75 7.59 5.40 2.44
CA PHE A 75 7.33 4.11 1.81
C PHE A 75 8.49 3.12 2.02
N GLU A 76 9.72 3.51 1.70
CA GLU A 76 10.92 2.66 1.86
C GLU A 76 11.13 2.21 3.32
N SER A 77 10.85 3.09 4.29
CA SER A 77 10.96 2.76 5.71
C SER A 77 10.00 1.66 6.18
N THR A 78 8.93 1.41 5.41
CA THR A 78 7.97 0.34 5.71
C THR A 78 8.58 -1.05 5.51
N GLN A 79 9.63 -1.18 4.68
CA GLN A 79 10.30 -2.45 4.35
C GLN A 79 9.33 -3.48 3.79
N VAL A 80 9.01 -3.32 2.51
CA VAL A 80 8.01 -4.11 1.79
C VAL A 80 8.65 -5.16 0.90
N ALA A 81 7.93 -6.24 0.65
CA ALA A 81 8.28 -7.22 -0.38
C ALA A 81 7.11 -7.44 -1.34
N PHE A 82 7.41 -7.75 -2.60
CA PHE A 82 6.41 -8.04 -3.62
C PHE A 82 5.67 -9.34 -3.30
N LEU A 83 4.36 -9.35 -3.52
CA LEU A 83 3.51 -10.53 -3.39
C LEU A 83 2.87 -10.90 -4.73
N ALA A 84 2.11 -9.98 -5.33
CA ALA A 84 1.45 -10.23 -6.61
C ALA A 84 1.17 -8.91 -7.35
N ASN A 85 0.99 -8.96 -8.67
CA ASN A 85 0.44 -7.84 -9.43
C ASN A 85 -0.95 -8.24 -9.96
N ILE A 86 -1.98 -7.53 -9.49
CA ILE A 86 -3.36 -7.72 -9.93
C ILE A 86 -3.86 -6.38 -10.47
N PRO A 87 -4.53 -6.34 -11.63
CA PRO A 87 -5.08 -5.10 -12.18
C PRO A 87 -5.98 -4.37 -11.17
N LEU A 88 -5.81 -3.05 -11.09
CA LEU A 88 -6.64 -2.18 -10.25
C LEU A 88 -8.03 -2.07 -10.84
N SER A 89 -9.05 -2.19 -9.99
CA SER A 89 -10.42 -1.88 -10.38
C SER A 89 -10.67 -0.37 -10.33
N SER A 90 -11.65 0.10 -11.09
CA SER A 90 -12.04 1.52 -11.08
C SER A 90 -12.53 1.98 -9.70
N HIS A 91 -13.10 1.07 -8.89
CA HIS A 91 -13.58 1.38 -7.54
C HIS A 91 -12.42 1.70 -6.59
N GLU A 92 -11.31 0.97 -6.70
CA GLU A 92 -10.12 1.20 -5.87
C GLU A 92 -9.41 2.52 -6.16
N LEU A 93 -9.63 3.09 -7.35
CA LEU A 93 -9.06 4.37 -7.73
C LEU A 93 -9.91 5.56 -7.26
N ILE A 94 -11.17 5.36 -6.83
CA ILE A 94 -12.05 6.45 -6.37
C ILE A 94 -11.39 7.30 -5.26
N PRO A 95 -10.77 6.72 -4.22
CA PRO A 95 -10.13 7.50 -3.16
C PRO A 95 -8.91 8.31 -3.67
N LEU A 96 -8.13 7.76 -4.61
CA LEU A 96 -7.02 8.46 -5.25
C LEU A 96 -7.53 9.68 -6.04
N GLU A 97 -8.57 9.50 -6.85
CA GLU A 97 -9.12 10.59 -7.66
C GLU A 97 -9.72 11.70 -6.78
N LYS A 98 -10.37 11.33 -5.66
CA LYS A 98 -10.80 12.30 -4.65
C LYS A 98 -9.63 13.12 -4.11
N TRP A 99 -8.53 12.46 -3.72
CA TRP A 99 -7.32 13.14 -3.25
C TRP A 99 -6.71 14.06 -4.31
N ARG A 100 -6.70 13.64 -5.59
CA ARG A 100 -6.18 14.48 -6.69
C ARG A 100 -6.98 15.76 -6.87
N SER A 101 -8.30 15.68 -6.69
CA SER A 101 -9.23 16.81 -6.81
C SER A 101 -9.23 17.75 -5.59
N ASP A 102 -8.62 17.33 -4.48
CA ASP A 102 -8.58 18.11 -3.24
C ASP A 102 -7.47 19.18 -3.30
N PRO A 103 -7.79 20.48 -3.15
CA PRO A 103 -6.79 21.55 -3.12
C PRO A 103 -5.89 21.49 -1.87
N ASP A 104 -6.36 20.90 -0.78
CA ASP A 104 -5.65 20.78 0.49
C ASP A 104 -5.06 19.36 0.69
N ARG A 105 -4.87 18.64 -0.43
CA ARG A 105 -4.40 17.26 -0.43
C ARG A 105 -3.10 17.08 0.34
N ALA A 106 -3.11 16.17 1.29
CA ALA A 106 -1.96 15.89 2.15
C ALA A 106 -1.07 14.77 1.59
N VAL A 107 0.25 14.96 1.64
CA VAL A 107 1.25 13.90 1.49
C VAL A 107 1.83 13.63 2.87
N VAL A 108 1.81 12.37 3.31
CA VAL A 108 2.31 12.01 4.63
C VAL A 108 3.78 11.61 4.59
N ASP A 109 4.54 12.06 5.59
CA ASP A 109 5.92 11.63 5.81
C ASP A 109 6.02 10.79 7.11
N ARG A 110 5.26 9.69 7.13
CA ARG A 110 5.31 8.66 8.19
C ARG A 110 5.04 7.28 7.61
N SER A 111 5.64 6.24 8.21
CA SER A 111 5.49 4.86 7.74
C SER A 111 4.08 4.31 7.92
N VAL A 112 3.74 3.26 7.15
CA VAL A 112 2.45 2.57 7.28
C VAL A 112 2.21 2.06 8.71
N ARG A 113 3.24 1.48 9.34
CA ARG A 113 3.16 0.97 10.72
C ARG A 113 2.68 2.04 11.70
N LEU A 114 3.26 3.25 11.63
CA LEU A 114 2.87 4.36 12.49
C LEU A 114 1.43 4.84 12.21
N MET A 115 0.98 4.80 10.95
CA MET A 115 -0.39 5.18 10.59
C MET A 115 -1.42 4.20 11.12
N LEU A 116 -1.08 2.92 11.19
CA LEU A 116 -1.94 1.88 11.76
C LEU A 116 -1.88 1.83 13.30
N GLY A 117 -1.08 2.69 13.94
CA GLY A 117 -0.89 2.67 15.39
C GLY A 117 -0.10 1.45 15.89
N LEU A 118 0.59 0.75 14.99
CA LEU A 118 1.41 -0.41 15.29
C LEU A 118 2.81 0.09 15.68
N ARG A 119 3.33 -0.42 16.80
CA ARG A 119 4.65 -0.06 17.33
C ARG A 119 5.68 -1.10 16.92
#